data_AF-A0A1V2PGW5-F1
#
_entry.id   AF-A0A1V2PGW5-F1
#
_cell.length_a   1.000
_cell.length_b   1.000
_cell.length_c   1.000
_cell.angle_alpha   90.00
_cell.angle_beta   90.00
_cell.angle_gamma   90.00
#
_symmetry.space_group_name_H-M   'P 1'
#
loop_
_entity.id
_entity.type
_entity.pdbx_description
1 polymer ?
#
loop_
_entity_poly.entity_id
_entity_poly.type
_entity_poly.pdbx_seq_one_letter_code
_entity_poly.pdbx_strand_id
1 'polypeptide(L)'
;MKELDEAFAMLHRDARAAPADLADARQRLMDEIDGVTPRRTRHRWVIPVAAAVGAIALAATIVVVRTAPSPDQELPLASAPEVLNKAADITDVGAVDKPIKPGQYRYIAEHRWTTYNNVIGPEKKERYPYLQEELLERWIPADPGGIRQVRRTRLGEPKYLVDVPADVAARLRNNQVPDSDRRGKCQKAGAPVNSGDFDCDQLDRADFYAALPQDPRMLYKQLDALAAQYGAQKAPGLFKIGIDALTRGLMPARVRAQWYRALALIPGVRVIERRTTVDGRSGIALGLDDDREHQELVIDLVTGESIGTRTTAGPQPSNPLVKPGTEIGASTITTSVVSSIGAKS
;
A
#
# COMPACT_ATOMS: atom_id res chain seq x y z
N MET A 1 32.08 18.66 21.28
CA MET A 1 32.51 17.55 20.41
C MET A 1 32.60 16.22 21.15
N LYS A 2 33.12 16.15 22.40
CA LYS A 2 33.20 14.89 23.17
C LYS A 2 31.85 14.19 23.46
N GLU A 3 30.77 14.94 23.73
CA GLU A 3 29.47 14.34 24.07
C GLU A 3 28.76 13.66 22.88
N LEU A 4 29.03 14.11 21.65
CA LEU A 4 28.44 13.49 20.45
C LEU A 4 29.12 12.15 20.14
N ASP A 5 30.43 12.09 20.34
CA ASP A 5 31.22 10.86 20.16
C ASP A 5 30.88 9.81 21.23
N GLU A 6 30.57 10.22 22.47
CA GLU A 6 30.09 9.33 23.53
C GLU A 6 28.68 8.79 23.24
N ALA A 7 27.78 9.64 22.73
CA ALA A 7 26.43 9.21 22.33
C ALA A 7 26.46 8.21 21.16
N PHE A 8 27.32 8.43 20.15
CA PHE A 8 27.53 7.47 19.05
C PHE A 8 28.18 6.16 19.53
N ALA A 9 29.15 6.25 20.46
CA ALA A 9 29.80 5.08 21.04
C ALA A 9 28.87 4.26 21.96
N MET A 10 27.85 4.87 22.56
CA MET A 10 26.78 4.19 23.29
C MET A 10 25.79 3.52 22.34
N LEU A 11 25.32 4.21 21.29
CA LEU A 11 24.44 3.63 20.27
C LEU A 11 25.06 2.41 19.59
N HIS A 12 26.37 2.45 19.32
CA HIS A 12 27.11 1.31 18.75
C HIS A 12 27.38 0.18 19.76
N ARG A 13 27.32 0.46 21.07
CA ARG A 13 27.42 -0.56 22.12
C ARG A 13 26.10 -1.29 22.30
N ASP A 14 24.99 -0.55 22.33
CA ASP A 14 23.65 -1.11 22.49
C ASP A 14 23.25 -1.97 21.28
N ALA A 15 23.63 -1.56 20.06
CA ALA A 15 23.47 -2.37 18.85
C ALA A 15 24.31 -3.66 18.86
N ARG A 16 25.44 -3.69 19.59
CA ARG A 16 26.30 -4.88 19.76
C ARG A 16 25.89 -5.74 20.95
N ALA A 17 25.06 -5.22 21.84
CA ALA A 17 24.58 -5.88 23.06
C ALA A 17 23.12 -6.34 22.95
N ALA A 18 22.57 -6.42 21.73
CA ALA A 18 21.27 -7.03 21.52
C ALA A 18 21.27 -8.44 22.15
N PRO A 19 20.34 -8.76 23.06
CA PRO A 19 20.28 -10.07 23.67
C PRO A 19 20.19 -11.16 22.60
N ALA A 20 20.81 -12.31 22.86
CA ALA A 20 20.97 -13.38 21.87
C ALA A 20 19.63 -13.84 21.26
N ASP A 21 18.52 -13.63 21.97
CA ASP A 21 17.16 -13.90 21.49
C ASP A 21 16.70 -12.97 20.36
N LEU A 22 17.04 -11.68 20.41
CA LEU A 22 16.73 -10.68 19.39
C LEU A 22 17.63 -10.83 18.17
N ALA A 23 18.92 -11.12 18.37
CA ALA A 23 19.82 -11.44 17.27
C ALA A 23 19.37 -12.73 16.55
N ASP A 24 18.96 -13.76 17.29
CA ASP A 24 18.41 -14.99 16.73
C ASP A 24 17.04 -14.78 16.07
N ALA A 25 16.16 -13.96 16.65
CA ALA A 25 14.87 -13.64 16.05
C ALA A 25 15.04 -12.82 14.77
N ARG A 26 16.01 -11.89 14.75
CA ARG A 26 16.42 -11.14 13.57
C ARG A 26 16.97 -12.08 12.52
N GLN A 27 17.89 -12.96 12.89
CA GLN A 27 18.46 -13.93 11.98
C GLN A 27 17.37 -14.87 11.44
N ARG A 28 16.42 -15.32 12.25
CA ARG A 28 15.27 -16.13 11.78
C ARG A 28 14.35 -15.36 10.85
N LEU A 29 14.05 -14.09 11.13
CA LEU A 29 13.29 -13.25 10.20
C LEU A 29 14.05 -13.08 8.88
N MET A 30 15.36 -12.80 8.95
CA MET A 30 16.20 -12.63 7.76
C MET A 30 16.38 -13.95 7.00
N ASP A 31 16.51 -15.09 7.69
CA ASP A 31 16.58 -16.44 7.12
C ASP A 31 15.23 -16.87 6.54
N GLU A 32 14.11 -16.47 7.14
CA GLU A 32 12.77 -16.67 6.58
C GLU A 32 12.59 -15.80 5.33
N ILE A 33 13.06 -14.55 5.36
CA ILE A 33 13.08 -13.63 4.21
C ILE A 33 14.04 -14.12 3.11
N ASP A 34 15.21 -14.67 3.46
CA ASP A 34 16.25 -15.13 2.54
C ASP A 34 15.96 -16.55 2.01
N GLY A 35 15.31 -17.38 2.81
CA GLY A 35 14.78 -18.70 2.44
C GLY A 35 13.60 -18.61 1.48
N VAL A 36 12.97 -17.44 1.35
CA VAL A 36 12.06 -17.14 0.25
C VAL A 36 12.87 -16.98 -1.04
N THR A 37 13.03 -18.09 -1.77
CA THR A 37 13.63 -18.03 -3.10
C THR A 37 12.73 -17.23 -4.04
N PRO A 38 13.22 -16.15 -4.69
CA PRO A 38 12.43 -15.38 -5.63
C PRO A 38 11.96 -16.30 -6.75
N ARG A 39 10.66 -16.24 -7.07
CA ARG A 39 10.07 -17.07 -8.13
C ARG A 39 10.58 -16.58 -9.48
N ARG A 40 11.74 -17.07 -9.91
CA ARG A 40 12.24 -16.87 -11.28
C ARG A 40 11.21 -17.42 -12.25
N THR A 41 10.46 -16.54 -12.92
CA THR A 41 9.61 -16.95 -14.03
C THR A 41 10.52 -17.37 -15.19
N ARG A 42 10.86 -18.67 -15.23
CA ARG A 42 11.50 -19.24 -16.43
C ARG A 42 10.54 -19.01 -17.60
N HIS A 43 10.99 -18.29 -18.62
CA HIS A 43 10.34 -18.26 -19.93
C HIS A 43 10.25 -19.69 -20.46
N ARG A 44 9.14 -20.38 -20.17
CA ARG A 44 8.85 -21.68 -20.75
C ARG A 44 8.19 -21.42 -22.10
N TRP A 45 8.93 -21.67 -23.18
CA TRP A 45 8.32 -22.00 -24.47
C TRP A 45 7.33 -23.14 -24.21
N VAL A 46 6.06 -22.90 -24.48
CA VAL A 46 4.99 -23.87 -24.21
C VAL A 46 4.88 -24.78 -25.42
N ILE A 47 5.38 -26.01 -25.30
CA ILE A 47 4.84 -27.15 -26.06
C ILE A 47 3.74 -27.75 -25.17
N PRO A 48 2.51 -27.98 -25.68
CA PRO A 48 1.45 -28.52 -24.85
C PRO A 48 1.67 -30.02 -24.67
N VAL A 49 1.75 -30.50 -23.43
CA VAL A 49 1.56 -31.92 -23.12
C VAL A 49 0.63 -32.05 -21.91
N ALA A 50 -0.26 -33.02 -22.05
CA ALA A 50 -1.40 -33.32 -21.22
C ALA A 50 -1.07 -33.82 -19.80
N ALA A 51 -2.15 -33.90 -19.01
CA ALA A 51 -2.26 -34.17 -17.58
C ALA A 51 -1.45 -35.35 -17.00
N ALA A 52 -1.09 -35.21 -15.72
CA ALA A 52 -1.10 -36.31 -14.74
C ALA A 52 -1.20 -35.79 -13.30
N VAL A 53 -1.93 -36.54 -12.49
CA VAL A 53 -2.38 -36.30 -11.11
C VAL A 53 -1.32 -36.70 -10.07
N GLY A 54 -1.30 -36.00 -8.93
CA GLY A 54 -1.07 -36.59 -7.61
C GLY A 54 0.27 -36.33 -6.93
N ALA A 55 0.23 -35.66 -5.76
CA ALA A 55 0.83 -36.13 -4.50
C ALA A 55 0.48 -35.17 -3.35
N ILE A 56 -0.08 -35.74 -2.28
CA ILE A 56 -0.34 -35.12 -0.98
C ILE A 56 0.99 -35.05 -0.21
N ALA A 57 1.30 -33.91 0.41
CA ALA A 57 2.36 -33.80 1.41
C ALA A 57 1.79 -33.19 2.70
N LEU A 58 1.88 -33.95 3.79
CA LEU A 58 1.46 -33.61 5.14
C LEU A 58 2.19 -32.37 5.66
N ALA A 59 1.44 -31.35 6.08
CA ALA A 59 1.95 -30.26 6.89
C ALA A 59 1.77 -30.61 8.38
N ALA A 60 2.88 -30.78 9.09
CA ALA A 60 2.89 -30.86 10.55
C ALA A 60 2.71 -29.46 11.13
N THR A 61 1.61 -29.22 11.84
CA THR A 61 1.33 -28.00 12.58
C THR A 61 1.98 -28.06 13.95
N ILE A 62 3.04 -27.27 14.17
CA ILE A 62 3.52 -26.97 15.52
C ILE A 62 2.83 -25.68 15.96
N VAL A 63 1.87 -25.79 16.88
CA VAL A 63 1.25 -24.65 17.57
C VAL A 63 2.10 -24.35 18.80
N VAL A 64 2.86 -23.26 18.76
CA VAL A 64 3.46 -22.69 19.97
C VAL A 64 2.57 -21.53 20.42
N VAL A 65 1.82 -21.74 21.51
CA VAL A 65 1.14 -20.65 22.22
C VAL A 65 2.21 -19.95 23.06
N ARG A 66 2.52 -18.69 22.74
CA ARG A 66 3.26 -17.80 23.65
C ARG A 66 2.33 -16.72 24.16
N THR A 67 2.24 -16.65 25.48
CA THR A 67 1.62 -15.59 26.27
C THR A 67 2.29 -14.25 25.99
N ALA A 68 1.49 -13.20 25.79
CA ALA A 68 1.96 -11.85 25.49
C ALA A 68 2.67 -11.20 26.69
N PRO A 69 3.82 -10.51 26.48
CA PRO A 69 4.32 -9.50 27.39
C PRO A 69 3.73 -8.11 27.06
N SER A 70 3.66 -7.26 28.09
CA SER A 70 3.27 -5.84 28.03
C SER A 70 4.39 -4.94 27.44
N PRO A 71 4.06 -3.68 27.06
CA PRO A 71 4.81 -2.91 26.07
C PRO A 71 5.94 -2.13 26.73
N ASP A 72 7.16 -2.30 26.21
CA ASP A 72 8.19 -1.27 26.15
C ASP A 72 9.23 -1.70 25.11
N GLN A 73 9.18 -1.05 23.94
CA GLN A 73 10.17 -1.08 22.85
C GLN A 73 10.74 -2.46 22.44
N GLU A 74 9.96 -3.23 21.67
CA GLU A 74 10.54 -4.27 20.80
C GLU A 74 11.42 -3.60 19.74
N LEU A 75 12.73 -3.83 19.79
CA LEU A 75 13.64 -3.45 18.71
C LEU A 75 13.23 -4.23 17.45
N PRO A 76 12.88 -3.56 16.34
CA PRO A 76 12.42 -4.25 15.14
C PRO A 76 13.53 -5.15 14.62
N LEU A 77 13.18 -6.41 14.37
CA LEU A 77 14.08 -7.47 13.92
C LEU A 77 14.84 -7.10 12.64
N ALA A 78 14.30 -6.22 11.79
CA ALA A 78 14.98 -5.58 10.66
C ALA A 78 14.64 -4.09 10.59
N SER A 79 15.54 -3.27 10.06
CA SER A 79 15.24 -1.85 9.80
C SER A 79 14.44 -1.67 8.51
N ALA A 80 13.64 -0.60 8.42
CA ALA A 80 12.85 -0.33 7.20
C ALA A 80 13.71 -0.17 5.95
N PRO A 81 14.88 0.51 6.00
CA PRO A 81 15.77 0.57 4.85
C PRO A 81 16.25 -0.82 4.38
N GLU A 82 16.53 -1.74 5.29
CA GLU A 82 16.92 -3.12 4.93
C GLU A 82 15.80 -3.85 4.19
N VAL A 83 14.57 -3.79 4.69
CA VAL A 83 13.41 -4.44 4.06
C VAL A 83 13.09 -3.82 2.69
N LEU A 84 13.12 -2.49 2.58
CA LEU A 84 12.85 -1.80 1.32
C LEU A 84 13.94 -2.04 0.27
N ASN A 85 15.22 -2.06 0.67
CA ASN A 85 16.31 -2.42 -0.24
C ASN A 85 16.22 -3.88 -0.68
N LYS A 86 15.86 -4.80 0.21
CA LYS A 86 15.61 -6.20 -0.15
C LYS A 86 14.44 -6.33 -1.14
N ALA A 87 13.32 -5.64 -0.88
CA ALA A 87 12.19 -5.60 -1.81
C ALA A 87 12.60 -5.05 -3.18
N ALA A 88 13.45 -4.02 -3.21
CA ALA A 88 14.01 -3.48 -4.44
C ALA A 88 14.84 -4.52 -5.20
N ASP A 89 15.74 -5.23 -4.52
CA ASP A 89 16.59 -6.25 -5.14
C ASP A 89 15.77 -7.42 -5.71
N ILE A 90 14.73 -7.85 -4.99
CA ILE A 90 13.79 -8.89 -5.46
C ILE A 90 13.04 -8.42 -6.71
N THR A 91 12.59 -7.17 -6.69
CA THR A 91 11.90 -6.55 -7.83
C THR A 91 12.83 -6.42 -9.04
N ASP A 92 14.06 -5.96 -8.85
CA ASP A 92 15.07 -5.80 -9.92
C ASP A 92 15.45 -7.15 -10.58
N VAL A 93 15.48 -8.24 -9.81
CA VAL A 93 15.93 -9.56 -10.29
C VAL A 93 14.79 -10.38 -10.89
N GLY A 94 13.56 -10.25 -10.39
CA GLY A 94 12.49 -11.22 -10.65
C GLY A 94 11.15 -10.66 -11.10
N ALA A 95 10.85 -9.38 -10.87
CA ALA A 95 9.55 -8.83 -11.20
C ALA A 95 9.45 -8.48 -12.70
N VAL A 96 8.49 -9.09 -13.38
CA VAL A 96 8.21 -8.82 -14.79
C VAL A 96 6.77 -8.32 -14.91
N ASP A 97 6.61 -7.00 -15.04
CA ASP A 97 5.31 -6.42 -15.34
C ASP A 97 4.98 -6.70 -16.81
N LYS A 98 3.80 -7.27 -17.07
CA LYS A 98 3.33 -7.50 -18.44
C LYS A 98 3.23 -6.15 -19.18
N PRO A 99 3.90 -5.98 -20.34
CA PRO A 99 3.71 -4.80 -21.16
C PRO A 99 2.27 -4.72 -21.63
N ILE A 100 1.79 -3.50 -21.77
CA ILE A 100 0.45 -3.17 -22.27
C ILE A 100 0.58 -2.80 -23.75
N LYS A 101 -0.08 -3.55 -24.64
CA LYS A 101 -0.09 -3.30 -26.09
C LYS A 101 -1.21 -2.34 -26.49
N PRO A 102 -1.15 -1.69 -27.66
CA PRO A 102 -2.28 -0.94 -28.21
C PRO A 102 -3.57 -1.76 -28.17
N GLY A 103 -4.67 -1.14 -27.73
CA GLY A 103 -5.97 -1.78 -27.55
C GLY A 103 -6.16 -2.56 -26.24
N GLN A 104 -5.09 -2.82 -25.47
CA GLN A 104 -5.16 -3.42 -24.14
C GLN A 104 -5.28 -2.38 -23.04
N TYR A 105 -5.62 -2.86 -21.84
CA TYR A 105 -5.77 -2.05 -20.64
C TYR A 105 -4.94 -2.63 -19.50
N ARG A 106 -4.32 -1.76 -18.72
CA ARG A 106 -3.88 -2.08 -17.37
C ARG A 106 -5.14 -2.15 -16.51
N TYR A 107 -5.43 -3.33 -16.00
CA TYR A 107 -6.47 -3.54 -15.00
C TYR A 107 -5.86 -3.45 -13.61
N ILE A 108 -6.41 -2.59 -12.77
CA ILE A 108 -6.06 -2.51 -11.35
C ILE A 108 -7.33 -2.75 -10.55
N ALA A 109 -7.31 -3.73 -9.66
CA ALA A 109 -8.37 -3.97 -8.71
C ALA A 109 -7.85 -3.72 -7.30
N GLU A 110 -8.55 -2.86 -6.58
CA GLU A 110 -8.30 -2.55 -5.18
C GLU A 110 -9.52 -2.98 -4.35
N HIS A 111 -9.36 -4.04 -3.57
CA HIS A 111 -10.35 -4.44 -2.56
C HIS A 111 -9.98 -3.76 -1.26
N ARG A 112 -10.84 -2.85 -0.78
CA ARG A 112 -10.49 -1.94 0.30
C ARG A 112 -11.60 -1.74 1.31
N TRP A 113 -11.20 -1.45 2.54
CA TRP A 113 -11.98 -0.67 3.49
C TRP A 113 -11.55 0.79 3.37
N THR A 114 -12.51 1.70 3.16
CA THR A 114 -12.24 3.14 3.05
C THR A 114 -13.21 3.94 3.90
N THR A 115 -12.73 5.02 4.50
CA THR A 115 -13.55 5.89 5.36
C THR A 115 -14.33 6.91 4.54
N TYR A 116 -15.64 6.98 4.79
CA TYR A 116 -16.54 8.05 4.35
C TYR A 116 -17.17 8.74 5.55
N ASN A 117 -17.84 9.86 5.29
CA ASN A 117 -18.60 10.58 6.31
C ASN A 117 -20.02 10.79 5.81
N ASN A 118 -20.99 10.29 6.58
CA ASN A 118 -22.36 10.77 6.44
C ASN A 118 -22.49 12.08 7.19
N VAL A 119 -23.15 13.05 6.58
CA VAL A 119 -23.39 14.35 7.19
C VAL A 119 -24.89 14.65 7.14
N ILE A 120 -25.52 14.76 8.31
CA ILE A 120 -26.96 14.97 8.45
C ILE A 120 -27.25 16.11 9.45
N GLY A 121 -28.53 16.31 9.75
CA GLY A 121 -29.00 17.31 10.70
C GLY A 121 -29.01 18.73 10.12
N PRO A 122 -29.55 19.70 10.87
CA PRO A 122 -29.51 21.10 10.49
C PRO A 122 -28.06 21.54 10.30
N GLU A 123 -27.83 22.35 9.26
CA GLU A 123 -26.50 22.90 8.91
C GLU A 123 -25.41 21.85 8.62
N LYS A 124 -25.75 20.56 8.42
CA LYS A 124 -24.79 19.49 8.12
C LYS A 124 -23.66 19.40 9.17
N LYS A 125 -24.02 19.55 10.45
CA LYS A 125 -23.06 19.51 11.56
C LYS A 125 -22.89 18.11 12.16
N GLU A 126 -23.90 17.25 12.06
CA GLU A 126 -23.80 15.88 12.58
C GLU A 126 -23.03 15.00 11.59
N ARG A 127 -21.94 14.41 12.05
CA ARG A 127 -21.06 13.56 11.24
C ARG A 127 -21.03 12.15 11.79
N TYR A 128 -21.17 11.19 10.90
CA TYR A 128 -21.09 9.78 11.22
C TYR A 128 -20.04 9.15 10.30
N PRO A 129 -18.77 9.10 10.72
CA PRO A 129 -17.74 8.41 9.95
C PRO A 129 -18.03 6.91 9.90
N TYR A 130 -17.80 6.30 8.75
CA TYR A 130 -17.96 4.87 8.56
C TYR A 130 -16.92 4.33 7.58
N LEU A 131 -16.52 3.09 7.80
CA LEU A 131 -15.79 2.28 6.84
C LEU A 131 -16.77 1.60 5.89
N GLN A 132 -16.53 1.72 4.59
CA GLN A 132 -17.20 0.95 3.56
C GLN A 132 -16.19 -0.01 2.93
N GLU A 133 -16.55 -1.29 2.87
CA GLU A 133 -15.82 -2.25 2.06
C GLU A 133 -16.22 -2.06 0.60
N GLU A 134 -15.25 -2.01 -0.30
CA GLU A 134 -15.46 -1.73 -1.71
C GLU A 134 -14.48 -2.52 -2.57
N LEU A 135 -14.90 -2.80 -3.80
CA LEU A 135 -14.01 -3.12 -4.91
C LEU A 135 -13.92 -1.90 -5.83
N LEU A 136 -12.74 -1.30 -5.94
CA LEU A 136 -12.41 -0.26 -6.90
C LEU A 136 -11.62 -0.87 -8.06
N GLU A 137 -12.23 -0.93 -9.24
CA GLU A 137 -11.64 -1.43 -10.46
C GLU A 137 -11.29 -0.27 -11.41
N ARG A 138 -10.11 -0.30 -12.01
CA ARG A 138 -9.64 0.69 -12.97
C ARG A 138 -9.12 0.00 -14.22
N TRP A 139 -9.57 0.46 -15.38
CA TRP A 139 -9.06 0.04 -16.68
C TRP A 139 -8.38 1.24 -17.34
N ILE A 140 -7.06 1.23 -17.36
CA ILE A 140 -6.24 2.32 -17.89
C ILE A 140 -5.71 1.91 -19.27
N PRO A 141 -6.06 2.63 -20.35
CA PRO A 141 -5.64 2.29 -21.70
C PRO A 141 -4.14 2.47 -21.92
N ALA A 142 -3.62 1.79 -22.94
CA ALA A 142 -2.23 1.92 -23.40
C ALA A 142 -1.94 3.34 -23.93
N ASP A 143 -2.92 3.90 -24.62
CA ASP A 143 -2.90 5.27 -25.12
C ASP A 143 -3.26 6.24 -23.98
N PRO A 144 -2.38 7.18 -23.60
CA PRO A 144 -2.66 8.19 -22.57
C PRO A 144 -3.91 9.03 -22.85
N GLY A 145 -4.30 9.22 -24.12
CA GLY A 145 -5.50 9.95 -24.53
C GLY A 145 -6.78 9.10 -24.58
N GLY A 146 -6.66 7.79 -24.34
CA GLY A 146 -7.75 6.83 -24.44
C GLY A 146 -8.80 6.98 -23.33
N ILE A 147 -9.96 6.37 -23.57
CA ILE A 147 -11.03 6.27 -22.56
C ILE A 147 -10.63 5.25 -21.50
N ARG A 148 -10.63 5.68 -20.24
CA ARG A 148 -10.50 4.78 -19.08
C ARG A 148 -11.86 4.50 -18.47
N GLN A 149 -11.94 3.42 -17.71
CA GLN A 149 -13.09 3.08 -16.89
C GLN A 149 -12.67 3.00 -15.43
N VAL A 150 -13.51 3.53 -14.55
CA VAL A 150 -13.41 3.35 -13.10
C VAL A 150 -14.74 2.83 -12.61
N ARG A 151 -14.73 1.62 -12.04
CA ARG A 151 -15.90 1.03 -11.40
C ARG A 151 -15.65 0.91 -9.91
N ARG A 152 -16.64 1.28 -9.13
CA ARG A 152 -16.66 1.12 -7.68
C ARG A 152 -17.91 0.37 -7.30
N THR A 153 -17.73 -0.74 -6.60
CA THR A 153 -18.80 -1.59 -6.12
C THR A 153 -18.67 -1.71 -4.61
N ARG A 154 -19.75 -1.42 -3.88
CA ARG A 154 -19.75 -1.64 -2.44
C ARG A 154 -19.90 -3.12 -2.13
N LEU A 155 -19.19 -3.54 -1.09
CA LEU A 155 -19.22 -4.87 -0.54
C LEU A 155 -19.75 -4.75 0.89
N GLY A 156 -20.75 -5.56 1.23
CA GLY A 156 -21.32 -5.59 2.57
C GLY A 156 -21.90 -4.26 3.10
N GLU A 157 -22.26 -4.29 4.38
CA GLU A 157 -22.79 -3.15 5.11
C GLU A 157 -21.65 -2.29 5.68
N PRO A 158 -21.84 -0.96 5.79
CA PRO A 158 -20.83 -0.09 6.38
C PRO A 158 -20.64 -0.35 7.88
N LYS A 159 -19.42 -0.13 8.36
CA LYS A 159 -19.06 -0.17 9.78
C LYS A 159 -18.88 1.25 10.30
N TYR A 160 -19.81 1.72 11.12
CA TYR A 160 -19.68 3.04 11.74
C TYR A 160 -18.55 3.06 12.75
N LEU A 161 -17.76 4.14 12.74
CA LEU A 161 -16.63 4.35 13.65
C LEU A 161 -17.06 5.08 14.94
N VAL A 162 -18.37 5.28 15.10
CA VAL A 162 -19.04 5.92 16.23
C VAL A 162 -20.32 5.16 16.55
N ASP A 163 -20.82 5.34 17.76
CA ASP A 163 -22.14 4.83 18.13
C ASP A 163 -23.23 5.58 17.34
N VAL A 164 -24.12 4.82 16.70
CA VAL A 164 -25.21 5.37 15.89
C VAL A 164 -26.55 5.07 16.57
N PRO A 165 -27.30 6.10 16.99
CA PRO A 165 -28.67 5.91 17.49
C PRO A 165 -29.58 5.22 16.48
N ALA A 166 -30.51 4.39 16.95
CA ALA A 166 -31.35 3.56 16.07
C ALA A 166 -32.23 4.39 15.11
N ASP A 167 -32.74 5.53 15.58
CA ASP A 167 -33.53 6.48 14.79
C ASP A 167 -32.68 7.16 13.71
N VAL A 168 -31.39 7.37 13.98
CA VAL A 168 -30.43 7.93 13.02
C VAL A 168 -30.02 6.90 11.98
N ALA A 169 -29.79 5.64 12.38
CA ALA A 169 -29.31 4.58 11.50
C ALA A 169 -30.18 4.40 10.23
N ALA A 170 -31.50 4.54 10.37
CA ALA A 170 -32.43 4.48 9.24
C ALA A 170 -32.20 5.61 8.22
N ARG A 171 -31.87 6.83 8.68
CA ARG A 171 -31.63 8.00 7.83
C ARG A 171 -30.29 7.93 7.10
N LEU A 172 -29.29 7.29 7.72
CA LEU A 172 -27.95 7.20 7.15
C LEU A 172 -27.85 6.23 5.96
N ARG A 173 -28.72 5.21 5.89
CA ARG A 173 -28.72 4.23 4.79
C ARG A 173 -28.81 4.87 3.40
N ASN A 174 -29.57 5.96 3.28
CA ASN A 174 -29.80 6.64 2.00
C ASN A 174 -28.68 7.63 1.61
N ASN A 175 -27.74 7.92 2.51
CA ASN A 175 -26.67 8.90 2.29
C ASN A 175 -25.31 8.25 2.00
N GLN A 176 -25.29 6.92 1.85
CA GLN A 176 -24.07 6.19 1.53
C GLN A 176 -23.61 6.51 0.10
N VAL A 177 -22.29 6.50 -0.11
CA VAL A 177 -21.74 6.84 -1.42
C VAL A 177 -22.10 5.71 -2.42
N PRO A 178 -22.81 5.99 -3.54
CA PRO A 178 -23.42 4.94 -4.36
C PRO A 178 -22.43 4.24 -5.27
N ASP A 179 -22.70 2.99 -5.64
CA ASP A 179 -21.96 2.29 -6.69
C ASP A 179 -21.86 3.14 -7.96
N SER A 180 -20.73 3.03 -8.65
CA SER A 180 -20.47 3.86 -9.83
C SER A 180 -19.73 3.06 -10.89
N ASP A 181 -20.13 3.22 -12.15
CA ASP A 181 -19.38 2.75 -13.30
C ASP A 181 -19.21 3.92 -14.28
N ARG A 182 -18.02 4.50 -14.30
CA ARG A 182 -17.72 5.71 -15.06
C ARG A 182 -16.72 5.42 -16.17
N ARG A 183 -16.94 6.05 -17.33
CA ARG A 183 -16.02 6.05 -18.46
C ARG A 183 -15.76 7.48 -18.91
N GLY A 184 -14.51 7.79 -19.22
CA GLY A 184 -14.10 9.14 -19.60
C GLY A 184 -12.61 9.22 -19.88
N LYS A 185 -12.18 10.36 -20.40
CA LYS A 185 -10.77 10.69 -20.59
C LYS A 185 -10.14 11.11 -19.27
N CYS A 186 -8.83 10.93 -19.20
CA CYS A 186 -8.00 11.45 -18.12
C CYS A 186 -7.58 12.88 -18.49
N GLN A 187 -8.20 13.87 -17.86
CA GLN A 187 -7.89 15.27 -18.08
C GLN A 187 -6.89 15.73 -17.01
N LYS A 188 -5.96 16.61 -17.40
CA LYS A 188 -4.96 17.14 -16.47
C LYS A 188 -5.65 17.94 -15.35
N ALA A 189 -5.22 17.71 -14.11
CA ALA A 189 -5.73 18.47 -12.96
C ALA A 189 -5.66 19.98 -13.15
N GLY A 190 -6.76 20.64 -12.78
CA GLY A 190 -7.00 22.07 -12.96
C GLY A 190 -7.49 22.48 -14.36
N ALA A 191 -7.58 21.56 -15.33
CA ALA A 191 -8.23 21.84 -16.61
C ALA A 191 -9.76 21.71 -16.49
N PRO A 192 -10.55 22.40 -17.34
CA PRO A 192 -11.98 22.15 -17.42
C PRO A 192 -12.26 20.68 -17.75
N VAL A 193 -12.81 19.94 -16.78
CA VAL A 193 -13.23 18.55 -16.96
C VAL A 193 -14.63 18.52 -17.57
N ASN A 194 -14.76 17.90 -18.73
CA ASN A 194 -16.09 17.65 -19.31
C ASN A 194 -16.88 16.69 -18.42
N SER A 195 -18.21 16.78 -18.49
CA SER A 195 -19.08 15.81 -17.82
C SER A 195 -18.71 14.38 -18.24
N GLY A 196 -18.37 13.54 -17.27
CA GLY A 196 -17.93 12.15 -17.47
C GLY A 196 -16.42 11.92 -17.42
N ASP A 197 -15.61 12.93 -17.75
CA ASP A 197 -14.14 12.83 -17.70
C ASP A 197 -13.60 12.80 -16.26
N PHE A 198 -12.37 12.32 -16.11
CA PHE A 198 -11.67 12.21 -14.84
C PHE A 198 -10.67 13.35 -14.68
N ASP A 199 -10.70 13.98 -13.50
CA ASP A 199 -9.61 14.85 -13.05
C ASP A 199 -8.45 13.96 -12.60
N CYS A 200 -7.34 14.01 -13.36
CA CYS A 200 -6.16 13.19 -13.14
C CYS A 200 -4.97 14.04 -12.72
N ASP A 201 -4.36 13.66 -11.61
CA ASP A 201 -3.06 14.21 -11.20
C ASP A 201 -1.91 13.56 -12.00
N GLN A 202 -0.67 13.90 -11.66
CA GLN A 202 0.50 13.31 -12.30
C GLN A 202 0.69 11.81 -12.00
N LEU A 203 0.21 11.31 -10.85
CA LEU A 203 0.29 9.89 -10.48
C LEU A 203 -0.70 9.04 -11.29
N ASP A 204 -1.74 9.63 -11.87
CA ASP A 204 -2.69 8.93 -12.75
C ASP A 204 -2.16 8.65 -14.17
N ARG A 205 -0.93 9.07 -14.47
CA ARG A 205 -0.41 9.09 -15.83
C ARG A 205 0.82 8.20 -15.99
N ALA A 206 0.78 7.32 -16.99
CA ALA A 206 1.88 6.40 -17.27
C ALA A 206 3.18 7.12 -17.70
N ASP A 207 3.07 8.28 -18.36
CA ASP A 207 4.22 9.06 -18.82
C ASP A 207 5.00 9.70 -17.68
N PHE A 208 4.35 10.03 -16.55
CA PHE A 208 5.03 10.44 -15.33
C PHE A 208 6.03 9.37 -14.88
N TYR A 209 5.58 8.11 -14.75
CA TYR A 209 6.45 7.01 -14.32
C TYR A 209 7.55 6.67 -15.34
N ALA A 210 7.27 6.80 -16.63
CA ALA A 210 8.27 6.58 -17.69
C ALA A 210 9.39 7.63 -17.68
N ALA A 211 9.09 8.85 -17.21
CA ALA A 211 10.05 9.95 -17.11
C ALA A 211 10.84 9.97 -15.79
N LEU A 212 10.51 9.10 -14.84
CA LEU A 212 11.18 9.07 -13.54
C LEU A 212 12.66 8.64 -13.66
N PRO A 213 13.58 9.29 -12.94
CA PRO A 213 14.97 8.89 -12.90
C PRO A 213 15.14 7.50 -12.26
N GLN A 214 16.23 6.82 -12.61
CA GLN A 214 16.56 5.51 -12.02
C GLN A 214 17.41 5.63 -10.74
N ASP A 215 17.93 6.82 -10.43
CA ASP A 215 18.72 7.05 -9.22
C ASP A 215 17.77 7.26 -8.01
N PRO A 216 17.87 6.45 -6.94
CA PRO A 216 17.00 6.56 -5.76
C PRO A 216 17.03 7.91 -5.06
N ARG A 217 18.16 8.62 -5.06
CA ARG A 217 18.29 9.95 -4.45
C ARG A 217 17.59 11.01 -5.32
N MET A 218 17.65 10.86 -6.64
CA MET A 218 16.87 11.73 -7.54
C MET A 218 15.37 11.44 -7.41
N LEU A 219 14.97 10.18 -7.26
CA LEU A 219 13.59 9.81 -6.97
C LEU A 219 13.12 10.40 -5.65
N TYR A 220 13.92 10.31 -4.58
CA TYR A 220 13.59 10.95 -3.31
C TYR A 220 13.35 12.46 -3.49
N LYS A 221 14.16 13.15 -4.30
CA LYS A 221 13.93 14.57 -4.64
C LYS A 221 12.62 14.79 -5.41
N GLN A 222 12.21 13.85 -6.26
CA GLN A 222 10.91 13.91 -6.92
C GLN A 222 9.78 13.75 -5.92
N LEU A 223 9.85 12.77 -5.00
CA LEU A 223 8.89 12.64 -3.89
C LEU A 223 8.86 13.94 -3.05
N ASP A 224 10.03 14.52 -2.76
CA ASP A 224 10.18 15.80 -2.06
C ASP A 224 9.40 16.93 -2.71
N ALA A 225 9.49 17.05 -4.03
CA ALA A 225 8.75 18.03 -4.80
C ALA A 225 7.23 17.76 -4.78
N LEU A 226 6.80 16.50 -4.86
CA LEU A 226 5.38 16.13 -4.77
C LEU A 226 4.80 16.45 -3.39
N ALA A 227 5.59 16.24 -2.34
CA ALA A 227 5.18 16.47 -0.95
C ALA A 227 5.39 17.92 -0.47
N ALA A 228 5.77 18.85 -1.35
CA ALA A 228 6.09 20.23 -0.97
C ALA A 228 4.95 20.92 -0.19
N GLN A 229 3.70 20.55 -0.46
CA GLN A 229 2.51 21.07 0.21
C GLN A 229 2.37 20.68 1.70
N TYR A 230 3.10 19.67 2.18
CA TYR A 230 2.97 19.16 3.55
C TYR A 230 3.79 19.92 4.60
N GLY A 231 4.66 20.85 4.18
CA GLY A 231 5.40 21.72 5.11
C GLY A 231 6.15 20.95 6.20
N ALA A 232 5.81 21.19 7.47
CA ALA A 232 6.44 20.55 8.63
C ALA A 232 6.17 19.04 8.74
N GLN A 233 5.08 18.53 8.15
CA GLN A 233 4.71 17.10 8.13
C GLN A 233 5.31 16.39 6.91
N LYS A 234 6.56 16.75 6.57
CA LYS A 234 7.16 16.38 5.28
C LYS A 234 7.38 14.88 5.12
N ALA A 235 7.96 14.21 6.12
CA ALA A 235 8.24 12.77 6.04
C ALA A 235 6.97 11.91 5.92
N PRO A 236 5.92 12.13 6.76
CA PRO A 236 4.63 11.47 6.56
C PRO A 236 3.99 11.76 5.20
N GLY A 237 4.04 13.02 4.75
CA GLY A 237 3.56 13.40 3.42
C GLY A 237 4.30 12.69 2.28
N LEU A 238 5.62 12.54 2.40
CA LEU A 238 6.46 11.78 1.46
C LEU A 238 6.04 10.33 1.38
N PHE A 239 5.85 9.70 2.54
CA PHE A 239 5.48 8.30 2.62
C PHE A 239 4.08 8.06 2.04
N LYS A 240 3.11 8.92 2.38
CA LYS A 240 1.75 8.88 1.85
C LYS A 240 1.71 9.00 0.33
N ILE A 241 2.35 10.01 -0.24
CA ILE A 241 2.45 10.16 -1.71
C ILE A 241 3.18 8.96 -2.32
N GLY A 242 4.23 8.50 -1.66
CA GLY A 242 5.01 7.34 -2.09
C GLY A 242 4.17 6.07 -2.21
N ILE A 243 3.30 5.83 -1.22
CA ILE A 243 2.30 4.75 -1.22
C ILE A 243 1.27 5.00 -2.32
N ASP A 244 0.66 6.18 -2.39
CA ASP A 244 -0.34 6.51 -3.41
C ASP A 244 0.18 6.25 -4.83
N ALA A 245 1.44 6.60 -5.10
CA ALA A 245 2.08 6.34 -6.39
C ALA A 245 2.21 4.85 -6.72
N LEU A 246 2.47 4.00 -5.72
CA LEU A 246 2.50 2.53 -5.87
C LEU A 246 1.09 1.98 -6.09
N THR A 247 0.10 2.45 -5.33
CA THR A 247 -1.28 1.95 -5.40
C THR A 247 -2.03 2.38 -6.67
N ARG A 248 -1.55 3.38 -7.41
CA ARG A 248 -2.03 3.65 -8.78
C ARG A 248 -1.79 2.47 -9.74
N GLY A 249 -0.84 1.58 -9.44
CA GLY A 249 -0.58 0.36 -10.21
C GLY A 249 -0.05 0.60 -11.63
N LEU A 250 0.55 1.78 -11.84
CA LEU A 250 1.12 2.21 -13.13
C LEU A 250 2.65 2.17 -13.16
N MET A 251 3.30 2.01 -12.00
CA MET A 251 4.75 2.06 -11.85
C MET A 251 5.40 0.76 -12.35
N PRO A 252 6.24 0.79 -13.40
CA PRO A 252 6.93 -0.40 -13.88
C PRO A 252 7.89 -0.99 -12.85
N ALA A 253 8.11 -2.31 -12.88
CA ALA A 253 8.93 -3.05 -11.93
C ALA A 253 10.29 -2.41 -11.63
N ARG A 254 11.05 -2.05 -12.68
CA ARG A 254 12.37 -1.41 -12.51
C ARG A 254 12.27 -0.06 -11.78
N VAL A 255 11.25 0.74 -12.09
CA VAL A 255 11.01 2.02 -11.41
C VAL A 255 10.58 1.77 -9.97
N ARG A 256 9.72 0.77 -9.73
CA ARG A 256 9.24 0.35 -8.41
C ARG A 256 10.38 -0.10 -7.49
N ALA A 257 11.37 -0.83 -8.01
CA ALA A 257 12.56 -1.19 -7.26
C ALA A 257 13.30 0.06 -6.74
N GLN A 258 13.59 1.01 -7.63
CA GLN A 258 14.28 2.24 -7.25
C GLN A 258 13.39 3.15 -6.38
N TRP A 259 12.06 3.07 -6.53
CA TRP A 259 11.09 3.74 -5.67
C TRP A 259 11.15 3.20 -4.24
N TYR A 260 11.24 1.89 -4.03
CA TYR A 260 11.47 1.31 -2.69
C TYR A 260 12.77 1.82 -2.07
N ARG A 261 13.86 1.89 -2.85
CA ARG A 261 15.11 2.50 -2.38
C ARG A 261 14.96 3.99 -2.04
N ALA A 262 14.10 4.72 -2.73
CA ALA A 262 13.80 6.11 -2.40
C ALA A 262 12.97 6.22 -1.10
N LEU A 263 11.97 5.34 -0.90
CA LEU A 263 11.21 5.27 0.34
C LEU A 263 12.11 4.91 1.54
N ALA A 264 13.16 4.12 1.33
CA ALA A 264 14.14 3.76 2.35
C ALA A 264 14.93 4.98 2.88
N LEU A 265 14.95 6.09 2.13
CA LEU A 265 15.61 7.33 2.53
C LEU A 265 14.72 8.23 3.40
N ILE A 266 13.43 7.90 3.56
CA ILE A 266 12.49 8.70 4.37
C ILE A 266 12.78 8.45 5.86
N PRO A 267 13.12 9.49 6.63
CA PRO A 267 13.33 9.35 8.07
C PRO A 267 12.06 8.88 8.80
N GLY A 268 12.22 7.96 9.74
CA GLY A 268 11.14 7.51 10.63
C GLY A 268 10.32 6.31 10.15
N VAL A 269 10.52 5.86 8.90
CA VAL A 269 9.87 4.63 8.42
C VAL A 269 10.39 3.45 9.23
N ARG A 270 9.47 2.61 9.71
CA ARG A 270 9.76 1.45 10.56
C ARG A 270 9.17 0.19 9.95
N VAL A 271 9.83 -0.94 10.18
CA VAL A 271 9.20 -2.24 9.97
C VAL A 271 8.19 -2.42 11.09
N ILE A 272 6.96 -2.80 10.72
CA ILE A 272 5.93 -3.10 11.70
C ILE A 272 5.99 -4.59 11.99
N GLU A 273 5.52 -5.41 11.05
CA GLU A 273 5.53 -6.87 11.16
C GLU A 273 4.91 -7.47 9.89
N ARG A 274 4.74 -8.80 9.87
CA ARG A 274 3.89 -9.44 8.86
C ARG A 274 2.45 -8.92 8.98
N ARG A 275 1.86 -8.58 7.84
CA ARG A 275 0.44 -8.19 7.72
C ARG A 275 -0.26 -9.06 6.72
N THR A 276 -1.52 -9.35 7.02
CA THR A 276 -2.45 -9.98 6.09
C THR A 276 -3.36 -8.89 5.51
N THR A 277 -3.44 -8.81 4.19
CA THR A 277 -4.28 -7.87 3.46
C THR A 277 -5.74 -8.30 3.47
N VAL A 278 -6.64 -7.43 3.00
CA VAL A 278 -8.10 -7.63 3.02
C VAL A 278 -8.53 -8.97 2.36
N ASP A 279 -7.79 -9.45 1.36
CA ASP A 279 -8.06 -10.70 0.62
C ASP A 279 -7.33 -11.93 1.17
N GLY A 280 -6.59 -11.79 2.28
CA GLY A 280 -5.84 -12.90 2.90
C GLY A 280 -4.40 -13.08 2.41
N ARG A 281 -3.90 -12.28 1.46
CA ARG A 281 -2.47 -12.31 1.11
C ARG A 281 -1.63 -11.76 2.27
N SER A 282 -0.39 -12.22 2.40
CA SER A 282 0.50 -11.79 3.49
C SER A 282 1.80 -11.23 2.96
N GLY A 283 2.32 -10.19 3.63
CA GLY A 283 3.57 -9.53 3.30
C GLY A 283 4.17 -8.83 4.52
N ILE A 284 5.31 -8.15 4.35
CA ILE A 284 5.92 -7.34 5.40
C ILE A 284 5.39 -5.91 5.31
N ALA A 285 4.94 -5.36 6.44
CA ALA A 285 4.47 -3.99 6.51
C ALA A 285 5.58 -3.03 6.95
N LEU A 286 5.64 -1.90 6.27
CA LEU A 286 6.45 -0.75 6.62
C LEU A 286 5.51 0.39 6.96
N GLY A 287 5.75 1.08 8.08
CA GLY A 287 4.87 2.13 8.54
C GLY A 287 5.58 3.39 8.97
N LEU A 288 4.83 4.49 8.95
CA LEU A 288 5.25 5.80 9.43
C LEU A 288 4.07 6.46 10.15
N ASP A 289 4.34 6.99 11.33
CA ASP A 289 3.37 7.73 12.13
C ASP A 289 3.39 9.22 11.75
N ASP A 290 2.20 9.84 11.80
CA ASP A 290 2.04 11.27 12.05
C ASP A 290 0.95 11.53 13.10
N ASP A 291 0.72 12.81 13.42
CA ASP A 291 -0.28 13.20 14.43
C ASP A 291 -1.71 12.80 14.02
N ARG A 292 -2.00 12.68 12.73
CA ARG A 292 -3.32 12.43 12.16
C ARG A 292 -3.58 10.95 11.90
N GLU A 293 -2.58 10.21 11.44
CA GLU A 293 -2.69 8.82 11.02
C GLU A 293 -1.34 8.07 11.08
N HIS A 294 -1.43 6.74 11.23
CA HIS A 294 -0.34 5.82 10.96
C HIS A 294 -0.62 5.15 9.62
N GLN A 295 0.32 5.26 8.68
CA GLN A 295 0.22 4.63 7.38
C GLN A 295 1.12 3.41 7.30
N GLU A 296 0.64 2.34 6.67
CA GLU A 296 1.39 1.11 6.40
C GLU A 296 1.34 0.76 4.91
N LEU A 297 2.50 0.38 4.36
CA LEU A 297 2.67 -0.25 3.05
C LEU A 297 2.98 -1.73 3.24
N VAL A 298 2.22 -2.62 2.60
CA VAL A 298 2.46 -4.08 2.67
C VAL A 298 3.12 -4.55 1.38
N ILE A 299 4.30 -5.16 1.51
CA ILE A 299 5.08 -5.68 0.37
C ILE A 299 5.19 -7.20 0.47
N ASP A 300 4.90 -7.88 -0.65
CA ASP A 300 5.20 -9.30 -0.82
C ASP A 300 6.69 -9.46 -1.16
N LEU A 301 7.47 -10.00 -0.23
CA LEU A 301 8.91 -10.24 -0.43
C LEU A 301 9.18 -11.47 -1.30
N VAL A 302 8.19 -12.23 -1.78
CA VAL A 302 8.39 -13.27 -2.80
C VAL A 302 8.51 -12.65 -4.19
N THR A 303 7.69 -11.63 -4.46
CA THR A 303 7.48 -11.05 -5.80
C THR A 303 8.00 -9.62 -5.95
N GLY A 304 8.21 -8.91 -4.83
CA GLY A 304 8.51 -7.47 -4.84
C GLY A 304 7.28 -6.61 -5.16
N GLU A 305 6.07 -7.16 -5.06
CA GLU A 305 4.84 -6.40 -5.29
C GLU A 305 4.38 -5.66 -4.03
N SER A 306 3.93 -4.42 -4.20
CA SER A 306 3.12 -3.70 -3.20
C SER A 306 1.72 -4.29 -3.23
N ILE A 307 1.37 -5.12 -2.25
CA ILE A 307 0.14 -5.90 -2.25
C ILE A 307 -1.02 -5.22 -1.52
N GLY A 308 -0.77 -4.18 -0.74
CA GLY A 308 -1.82 -3.52 0.02
C GLY A 308 -1.33 -2.38 0.89
N THR A 309 -2.28 -1.73 1.54
CA THR A 309 -2.02 -0.67 2.51
C THR A 309 -2.88 -0.85 3.75
N ARG A 310 -2.51 -0.18 4.83
CA ARG A 310 -3.35 -0.02 6.02
C ARG A 310 -3.18 1.38 6.57
N THR A 311 -4.22 1.91 7.18
CA THR A 311 -4.20 3.24 7.80
C THR A 311 -5.01 3.20 9.09
N THR A 312 -4.39 3.65 10.19
CA THR A 312 -5.08 3.81 11.48
C THR A 312 -5.05 5.27 11.90
N ALA A 313 -6.07 5.71 12.63
CA ALA A 313 -6.14 7.05 13.21
C ALA A 313 -4.97 7.29 14.17
N GLY A 314 -4.30 8.43 14.01
CA GLY A 314 -3.22 8.89 14.88
C GLY A 314 -3.75 9.50 16.18
N PRO A 315 -2.88 10.11 17.00
CA PRO A 315 -3.28 10.74 18.27
C PRO A 315 -4.26 11.90 18.14
N GLN A 316 -4.23 12.63 17.02
CA GLN A 316 -5.05 13.79 16.71
C GLN A 316 -5.72 13.64 15.33
N PRO A 317 -6.62 12.67 15.14
CA PRO A 317 -7.14 12.35 13.81
C PRO A 317 -7.88 13.53 13.17
N SER A 318 -7.84 13.61 11.84
CA SER A 318 -8.50 14.68 11.08
C SER A 318 -10.01 14.73 11.32
N ASN A 319 -10.63 13.58 11.58
CA ASN A 319 -11.98 13.52 12.11
C ASN A 319 -11.92 13.28 13.63
N PRO A 320 -12.27 14.29 14.46
CA PRO A 320 -12.17 14.19 15.92
C PRO A 320 -13.15 13.19 16.54
N LEU A 321 -14.12 12.67 15.77
CA LEU A 321 -15.04 11.64 16.23
C LEU A 321 -14.43 10.23 16.17
N VAL A 322 -13.36 10.04 15.39
CA VAL A 322 -12.68 8.75 15.27
C VAL A 322 -11.68 8.64 16.42
N LYS A 323 -11.71 7.53 17.16
CA LYS A 323 -10.78 7.29 18.27
C LYS A 323 -9.36 7.00 17.72
N PRO A 324 -8.29 7.50 18.36
CA PRO A 324 -6.92 7.10 18.04
C PRO A 324 -6.74 5.58 18.03
N GLY A 325 -5.89 5.07 17.13
CA GLY A 325 -5.65 3.63 16.92
C GLY A 325 -6.74 2.90 16.12
N THR A 326 -7.86 3.56 15.80
CA THR A 326 -8.93 2.97 14.99
C THR A 326 -8.49 2.78 13.55
N GLU A 327 -8.73 1.61 12.94
CA GLU A 327 -8.51 1.44 11.50
C GLU A 327 -9.47 2.32 10.70
N ILE A 328 -8.91 3.11 9.78
CA ILE A 328 -9.64 4.05 8.91
C ILE A 328 -9.41 3.75 7.43
N GLY A 329 -8.56 2.78 7.12
CA GLY A 329 -8.40 2.25 5.78
C GLY A 329 -7.58 0.97 5.76
N ALA A 330 -7.87 0.10 4.82
CA ALA A 330 -7.06 -1.08 4.50
C ALA A 330 -7.31 -1.46 3.05
N SER A 331 -6.31 -1.97 2.35
CA SER A 331 -6.51 -2.41 0.97
C SER A 331 -5.66 -3.60 0.58
N THR A 332 -6.13 -4.26 -0.47
CA THR A 332 -5.47 -5.26 -1.26
C THR A 332 -5.44 -4.74 -2.69
N ILE A 333 -4.28 -4.73 -3.35
CA ILE A 333 -4.14 -4.25 -4.71
C ILE A 333 -3.59 -5.35 -5.62
N THR A 334 -4.24 -5.54 -6.76
CA THR A 334 -3.79 -6.44 -7.82
C THR A 334 -3.72 -5.68 -9.14
N THR A 335 -2.76 -6.06 -9.99
CA THR A 335 -2.61 -5.48 -11.32
C THR A 335 -2.48 -6.57 -12.37
N SER A 336 -3.10 -6.36 -13.52
CA SER A 336 -2.97 -7.26 -14.67
C SER A 336 -3.17 -6.51 -15.99
N VAL A 337 -3.08 -7.23 -17.11
CA VAL A 337 -3.35 -6.69 -18.45
C VAL A 337 -4.52 -7.45 -19.03
N VAL A 338 -5.55 -6.72 -19.48
CA VAL A 338 -6.76 -7.27 -20.08
C VAL A 338 -6.93 -6.76 -21.52
N SER A 339 -7.63 -7.53 -22.35
CA SER A 339 -7.80 -7.24 -23.79
C SER A 339 -8.87 -6.20 -24.10
N SER A 340 -9.74 -5.87 -23.15
CA SER A 340 -10.84 -4.93 -23.37
C SER A 340 -11.24 -4.21 -22.09
N ILE A 341 -11.86 -3.04 -22.25
CA ILE A 341 -12.37 -2.24 -21.14
C ILE A 341 -13.51 -2.99 -20.43
N GLY A 342 -13.50 -3.02 -19.10
CA GLY A 342 -14.49 -3.74 -18.30
C GLY A 342 -14.25 -5.25 -18.15
N ALA A 343 -13.26 -5.83 -18.83
CA ALA A 343 -12.88 -7.23 -18.65
C ALA A 343 -12.12 -7.44 -17.33
N LYS A 344 -12.32 -8.60 -16.69
CA LYS A 344 -11.61 -8.97 -15.46
C LYS A 344 -10.41 -9.86 -15.80
N SER A 345 -9.47 -9.93 -14.85
CA SER A 345 -8.25 -10.74 -14.96
C SER A 345 -8.47 -12.23 -14.83
#